data_AF-A0A5J4QJL7-F1
#
_entry.id   AF-A0A5J4QJL7-F1
#
_cell.length_a   1.000
_cell.length_b   1.000
_cell.length_c   1.000
_cell.angle_alpha   90.00
_cell.angle_beta   90.00
_cell.angle_gamma   90.00
#
_symmetry.space_group_name_H-M   'P 1'
#
loop_
_entity.id
_entity.type
_entity.pdbx_description
1 polymer ?
#
loop_
_entity_poly.entity_id
_entity_poly.type
_entity_poly.pdbx_seq_one_letter_code
_entity_poly.pdbx_strand_id
1 'polypeptide(L)'
;MDAQIFSLVNSEKTSINSYLKENGGIRVYRDDVRVYDYGEQANDWLDIDLKRVHRVGGNVSNNIILESVKLNRAESFGLKEKTNREGFIENESYHVFVDAVDYVLSLIVRERNVDKARLTTLYKKYKVVEPVLSDLNEVIEIVENKIVEPEIKREIRKYLDRISEQYKGSKRSFDKKCQCWAEFKCCNS
;
A
#
# COMPACT_ATOMS: atom_id res chain seq x y z
N MET A 1 3.13 -21.44 -13.38
CA MET A 1 1.94 -20.93 -12.68
C MET A 1 1.03 -20.24 -13.69
N ASP A 2 -0.24 -20.64 -13.74
CA ASP A 2 -1.17 -20.31 -14.83
C ASP A 2 -1.58 -18.83 -14.89
N ALA A 3 -1.66 -18.30 -16.11
CA ALA A 3 -2.16 -16.94 -16.39
C ALA A 3 -3.56 -16.66 -15.82
N GLN A 4 -4.35 -17.72 -15.60
CA GLN A 4 -5.68 -17.65 -14.97
C GLN A 4 -5.59 -17.30 -13.47
N ILE A 5 -4.58 -17.80 -12.74
CA ILE A 5 -4.38 -17.43 -11.34
C ILE A 5 -3.94 -15.96 -11.25
N PHE A 6 -3.07 -15.52 -12.17
CA PHE A 6 -2.63 -14.13 -12.21
C PHE A 6 -3.76 -13.17 -12.58
N SER A 7 -4.66 -13.56 -13.49
CA SER A 7 -5.83 -12.74 -13.86
C SER A 7 -6.85 -12.65 -12.73
N LEU A 8 -7.10 -13.74 -11.99
CA LEU A 8 -7.95 -13.77 -10.79
C LEU A 8 -7.39 -12.85 -9.70
N VAL A 9 -6.09 -12.91 -9.42
CA VAL A 9 -5.45 -12.02 -8.45
C VAL A 9 -5.51 -10.54 -8.88
N ASN A 10 -5.43 -10.27 -10.18
CA ASN A 10 -5.53 -8.90 -10.70
C ASN A 10 -6.97 -8.36 -10.72
N SER A 11 -7.98 -9.20 -11.01
CA SER A 11 -9.38 -8.80 -10.93
C SER A 11 -9.78 -8.53 -9.48
N GLU A 12 -9.34 -9.37 -8.54
CA GLU A 12 -9.54 -9.16 -7.10
C GLU A 12 -8.88 -7.85 -6.63
N LYS A 13 -7.63 -7.57 -7.02
CA LYS A 13 -6.98 -6.28 -6.71
C LYS A 13 -7.75 -5.09 -7.23
N THR A 14 -8.29 -5.19 -8.44
CA THR A 14 -9.06 -4.09 -9.06
C THR A 14 -10.36 -3.86 -8.28
N SER A 15 -11.05 -4.93 -7.90
CA SER A 15 -12.27 -4.87 -7.09
C SER A 15 -12.03 -4.34 -5.67
N ILE A 16 -10.95 -4.76 -5.02
CA ILE A 16 -10.56 -4.24 -3.70
C ILE A 16 -10.22 -2.75 -3.79
N ASN A 17 -9.46 -2.35 -4.81
CA ASN A 17 -9.11 -0.94 -5.00
C ASN A 17 -10.33 -0.07 -5.30
N SER A 18 -11.29 -0.55 -6.11
CA SER A 18 -12.53 0.18 -6.35
C SER A 18 -13.37 0.29 -5.08
N TYR A 19 -13.49 -0.80 -4.31
CA TYR A 19 -14.19 -0.81 -3.04
C TYR A 19 -13.58 0.20 -2.05
N LEU A 20 -12.25 0.21 -1.90
CA LEU A 20 -11.53 1.13 -1.03
C LEU A 20 -11.58 2.58 -1.53
N LYS A 21 -11.69 2.82 -2.83
CA LYS A 21 -11.85 4.17 -3.39
C LYS A 21 -13.25 4.75 -3.14
N GLU A 22 -14.25 3.89 -3.04
CA GLU A 22 -15.65 4.29 -2.78
C GLU A 22 -15.98 4.34 -1.29
N ASN A 23 -15.37 3.45 -0.51
CA ASN A 23 -15.67 3.29 0.92
C ASN A 23 -14.56 3.78 1.85
N GLY A 24 -13.44 4.21 1.28
CA GLY A 24 -12.28 4.67 2.01
C GLY A 24 -12.52 5.96 2.80
N GLY A 25 -11.81 6.07 3.91
CA GLY A 25 -11.79 7.22 4.81
C GLY A 25 -12.35 6.91 6.19
N ILE A 26 -12.57 8.00 6.94
CA ILE A 26 -13.06 7.94 8.31
C ILE A 26 -14.47 8.50 8.35
N ARG A 27 -15.44 7.63 8.66
CA ARG A 27 -16.86 7.99 8.74
C ARG A 27 -17.25 8.37 10.16
N VAL A 28 -18.27 9.20 10.31
CA VAL A 28 -18.79 9.60 11.62
C VAL A 28 -20.22 9.09 11.81
N TYR A 29 -20.46 8.49 12.97
CA TYR A 29 -21.76 8.00 13.40
C TYR A 29 -22.12 8.66 14.73
N ARG A 30 -23.36 9.11 14.88
CA ARG A 30 -23.88 9.64 16.13
C ARG A 30 -25.15 8.89 16.51
N ASP A 31 -25.16 8.31 17.70
CA ASP A 31 -26.23 7.40 18.16
C ASP A 31 -26.54 6.31 17.12
N ASP A 32 -25.48 5.70 16.57
CA ASP A 32 -25.49 4.70 15.49
C ASP A 32 -26.13 5.15 14.15
N VAL A 33 -26.44 6.44 14.01
CA VAL A 33 -26.87 7.04 12.74
C VAL A 33 -25.69 7.70 12.04
N ARG A 34 -25.56 7.47 10.72
CA ARG A 34 -24.49 8.08 9.91
C ARG A 34 -24.69 9.59 9.82
N VAL A 35 -23.62 10.33 10.06
CA VAL A 35 -23.54 11.78 9.77
C VAL A 35 -22.84 11.94 8.42
N TYR A 36 -23.48 12.62 7.47
CA TYR A 36 -22.93 12.88 6.13
C TYR A 36 -21.78 13.91 6.19
N ASP A 37 -21.09 14.09 5.07
CA ASP A 37 -19.85 14.89 4.89
C ASP A 37 -18.56 14.29 5.47
N TYR A 38 -18.64 13.22 6.26
CA TYR A 38 -17.45 12.59 6.84
C TYR A 38 -17.15 11.24 6.19
N GLY A 39 -16.00 11.14 5.50
CA GLY A 39 -15.55 9.91 4.84
C GLY A 39 -16.31 9.60 3.54
N GLU A 40 -16.77 10.65 2.85
CA GLU A 40 -17.31 10.54 1.48
C GLU A 40 -16.19 10.63 0.45
N GLN A 41 -16.46 10.11 -0.74
CA GLN A 41 -15.56 10.27 -1.88
C GLN A 41 -15.38 11.77 -2.19
N ALA A 42 -14.12 12.20 -2.34
CA ALA A 42 -13.70 13.59 -2.55
C ALA A 42 -13.90 14.54 -1.34
N ASN A 43 -14.39 14.05 -0.19
CA ASN A 43 -14.43 14.83 1.04
C ASN A 43 -13.42 14.28 2.07
N ASP A 44 -12.19 14.77 1.95
CA ASP A 44 -11.11 14.50 2.89
C ASP A 44 -11.13 15.50 4.05
N TRP A 45 -12.13 15.37 4.92
CA TRP A 45 -12.37 16.29 6.04
C TRP A 45 -11.23 16.35 7.08
N LEU A 46 -10.25 15.43 7.00
CA LEU A 46 -9.05 15.39 7.83
C LEU A 46 -7.77 15.74 7.06
N ASP A 47 -7.87 16.11 5.79
CA ASP A 47 -6.74 16.43 4.91
C ASP A 47 -5.66 15.31 4.86
N ILE A 48 -6.08 14.05 4.96
CA ILE A 48 -5.20 12.87 4.98
C ILE A 48 -4.33 12.80 3.73
N ASP A 49 -4.94 12.95 2.55
CA ASP A 49 -4.23 12.89 1.27
C ASP A 49 -3.32 14.12 1.08
N LEU A 50 -3.70 15.30 1.59
CA LEU A 50 -2.86 16.49 1.58
C LEU A 50 -1.62 16.31 2.48
N LYS A 51 -1.81 15.79 3.69
CA LYS A 51 -0.73 15.42 4.63
C LYS A 51 0.22 14.41 4.00
N ARG A 52 -0.27 13.50 3.14
CA ARG A 52 0.56 12.56 2.40
C ARG A 52 1.46 13.22 1.36
N VAL A 53 0.97 14.23 0.66
CA VAL A 53 1.77 14.99 -0.31
C VAL A 53 2.91 15.72 0.40
N HIS A 54 2.65 16.30 1.57
CA HIS A 54 3.69 16.99 2.35
C HIS A 54 4.77 16.05 2.93
N ARG A 55 4.46 14.75 3.14
CA ARG A 55 5.41 13.76 3.66
C ARG A 55 5.36 12.45 2.89
N VAL A 56 6.09 12.43 1.77
CA VAL A 56 6.18 11.26 0.89
C VAL A 56 6.62 10.01 1.66
N GLY A 57 5.80 8.96 1.62
CA GLY A 57 6.12 7.62 2.12
C GLY A 57 5.88 7.38 3.62
N GLY A 58 5.62 8.43 4.40
CA GLY A 58 5.36 8.36 5.84
C GLY A 58 3.87 8.47 6.24
N ASN A 59 3.04 9.04 5.37
CA ASN A 59 1.61 9.22 5.64
C ASN A 59 0.76 8.28 4.78
N VAL A 60 -0.49 8.11 5.20
CA VAL A 60 -1.47 7.20 4.61
C VAL A 60 -2.35 7.92 3.61
N SER A 61 -3.10 7.18 2.79
CA SER A 61 -4.07 7.76 1.85
C SER A 61 -5.48 7.51 2.37
N ASN A 62 -6.41 8.39 2.04
CA ASN A 62 -7.82 8.18 2.36
C ASN A 62 -8.35 6.85 1.77
N ASN A 63 -7.91 6.50 0.56
CA ASN A 63 -8.30 5.28 -0.17
C ASN A 63 -7.68 3.97 0.34
N ILE A 64 -7.05 3.96 1.52
CA ILE A 64 -6.52 2.73 2.14
C ILE A 64 -6.89 2.62 3.62
N ILE A 65 -7.82 3.46 4.09
CA ILE A 65 -8.31 3.51 5.46
C ILE A 65 -9.80 3.19 5.42
N LEU A 66 -10.27 2.34 6.33
CA LEU A 66 -11.69 2.06 6.53
C LEU A 66 -11.96 2.16 8.03
N GLU A 67 -12.29 3.36 8.48
CA GLU A 67 -12.45 3.63 9.92
C GLU A 67 -13.76 4.35 10.22
N SER A 68 -14.17 4.30 11.47
CA SER A 68 -15.38 4.98 11.92
C SER A 68 -15.21 5.57 13.31
N VAL A 69 -15.73 6.78 13.51
CA VAL A 69 -15.85 7.43 14.80
C VAL A 69 -17.31 7.37 15.24
N LYS A 70 -17.54 6.84 16.45
CA LYS A 70 -18.86 6.75 17.05
C LYS A 70 -18.99 7.79 18.15
N LEU A 71 -20.06 8.57 18.10
CA LEU A 71 -20.37 9.64 19.04
C LEU A 71 -21.70 9.35 19.72
N ASN A 72 -21.77 9.67 21.01
CA ASN A 72 -23.01 9.68 21.76
C ASN A 72 -23.54 11.12 21.88
N ARG A 73 -24.80 11.37 21.54
CA ARG A 73 -25.40 12.73 21.59
C ARG A 73 -25.42 13.34 22.99
N ALA A 74 -25.63 12.53 24.03
CA ALA A 74 -25.62 13.00 25.41
C ALA A 74 -24.22 13.48 25.86
N GLU A 75 -23.16 12.87 25.31
CA GLU A 75 -21.77 13.19 25.66
C GLU A 75 -21.12 14.22 24.71
N SER A 76 -21.79 14.56 23.60
CA SER A 76 -21.26 15.42 22.53
C SER A 76 -22.10 16.67 22.29
N PHE A 77 -22.69 17.26 23.33
CA PHE A 77 -23.64 18.39 23.23
C PHE A 77 -23.10 19.62 22.46
N GLY A 78 -21.78 19.84 22.45
CA GLY A 78 -21.12 20.92 21.69
C GLY A 78 -21.13 20.71 20.17
N LEU A 79 -21.19 19.45 19.72
CA LEU A 79 -21.32 19.10 18.31
C LEU A 79 -22.77 19.25 17.88
N LYS A 80 -23.07 20.41 17.26
CA LYS A 80 -24.40 20.74 16.76
C LYS A 80 -24.50 20.32 15.30
N GLU A 81 -25.49 19.50 14.97
CA GLU A 81 -25.76 19.09 13.57
C GLU A 81 -26.34 20.27 12.78
N LYS A 82 -25.99 20.37 11.50
CA LYS A 82 -26.65 21.31 10.58
C LYS A 82 -28.09 20.84 10.30
N THR A 83 -28.97 21.77 9.94
CA THR A 83 -30.40 21.50 9.68
C THR A 83 -30.64 20.57 8.48
N ASN A 84 -29.71 20.55 7.52
CA ASN A 84 -29.72 19.66 6.36
C ASN A 84 -29.11 18.26 6.62
N ARG A 85 -28.64 17.97 7.85
CA ARG A 85 -27.95 16.72 8.22
C ARG A 85 -26.64 16.45 7.44
N GLU A 86 -26.06 17.49 6.85
CA GLU A 86 -24.75 17.47 6.18
C GLU A 86 -23.67 17.96 7.15
N GLY A 87 -23.33 17.10 8.10
CA GLY A 87 -22.28 17.37 9.08
C GLY A 87 -22.66 18.24 10.27
N PHE A 88 -21.62 18.69 10.99
CA PHE A 88 -21.72 19.57 12.16
C PHE A 88 -21.51 21.04 11.78
N ILE A 89 -22.06 21.95 12.59
CA ILE A 89 -21.76 23.37 12.54
C ILE A 89 -20.30 23.56 12.93
N GLU A 90 -19.55 24.30 12.10
CA GLU A 90 -18.14 24.64 12.34
C GLU A 90 -18.01 25.64 13.49
N ASN A 91 -18.02 25.11 14.71
CA ASN A 91 -17.79 25.83 15.94
C ASN A 91 -16.52 25.32 16.63
N GLU A 92 -16.18 25.89 17.79
CA GLU A 92 -15.02 25.46 18.57
C GLU A 92 -15.05 23.95 18.89
N SER A 93 -16.21 23.40 19.29
CA SER A 93 -16.34 21.97 19.58
C SER A 93 -16.11 21.09 18.35
N TYR A 94 -16.49 21.54 17.16
CA TYR A 94 -16.20 20.86 15.91
C TYR A 94 -14.69 20.81 15.63
N HIS A 95 -13.99 21.93 15.76
CA HIS A 95 -12.54 21.95 15.55
C HIS A 95 -11.80 21.07 16.55
N VAL A 96 -12.17 21.10 17.83
CA VAL A 96 -11.62 20.20 18.85
C VAL A 96 -11.88 18.73 18.49
N PHE A 97 -13.05 18.41 17.94
CA PHE A 97 -13.37 17.06 17.47
C PHE A 97 -12.48 16.63 16.29
N VAL A 98 -12.32 17.49 15.27
CA VAL A 98 -11.45 17.24 14.12
C VAL A 98 -10.01 17.00 14.59
N ASP A 99 -9.49 17.87 15.46
CA ASP A 99 -8.13 17.78 16.00
C ASP A 99 -7.92 16.51 16.81
N ALA A 100 -8.92 16.11 17.61
CA ALA A 100 -8.85 14.87 18.39
C ALA A 100 -8.79 13.63 17.49
N VAL A 101 -9.61 13.58 16.43
CA VAL A 101 -9.61 12.46 15.48
C VAL A 101 -8.30 12.43 14.68
N ASP A 102 -7.81 13.58 14.25
CA ASP A 102 -6.53 13.68 13.54
C ASP A 102 -5.36 13.24 14.41
N TYR A 103 -5.35 13.63 15.69
CA TYR A 103 -4.34 13.21 16.64
C TYR A 103 -4.34 11.69 16.81
N VAL A 104 -5.50 11.07 16.99
CA VAL A 104 -5.62 9.60 17.09
C VAL A 104 -5.13 8.92 15.82
N LEU A 105 -5.52 9.43 14.65
CA LEU A 105 -5.03 8.92 13.37
C LEU A 105 -3.50 9.00 13.28
N SER A 106 -2.90 10.10 13.74
CA SER A 106 -1.45 10.27 13.72
C SER A 106 -0.71 9.20 14.54
N LEU A 107 -1.28 8.78 15.68
CA LEU A 107 -0.73 7.71 16.51
C LEU A 107 -0.78 6.37 15.78
N ILE A 108 -1.92 6.03 15.17
CA ILE A 108 -2.09 4.80 14.38
C ILE A 108 -1.10 4.76 13.22
N VAL A 109 -0.95 5.87 12.49
CA VAL A 109 -0.03 5.99 11.36
C VAL A 109 1.42 5.82 11.82
N ARG A 110 1.77 6.34 12.99
CA ARG A 110 3.11 6.17 13.58
C ARG A 110 3.41 4.70 13.85
N GLU A 111 2.53 3.98 14.53
CA GLU A 111 2.74 2.55 14.82
C GLU A 111 2.77 1.72 13.53
N ARG A 112 1.85 2.00 12.59
CA ARG A 112 1.87 1.38 11.26
C ARG A 112 3.22 1.54 10.56
N ASN A 113 3.85 2.72 10.66
CA ASN A 113 5.14 2.96 10.01
C ASN A 113 6.27 2.12 10.62
N VAL A 114 6.25 1.90 11.93
CA VAL A 114 7.18 0.99 12.61
C VAL A 114 7.01 -0.43 12.07
N ASP A 115 5.77 -0.91 12.00
CA ASP A 115 5.46 -2.24 11.46
C ASP A 115 5.83 -2.36 9.99
N LYS A 116 5.52 -1.35 9.17
CA LYS A 116 5.89 -1.29 7.75
C LYS A 116 7.41 -1.39 7.59
N ALA A 117 8.19 -0.70 8.41
CA ALA A 117 9.65 -0.78 8.37
C ALA A 117 10.15 -2.18 8.74
N ARG A 118 9.60 -2.78 9.80
CA ARG A 118 9.92 -4.15 10.23
C ARG A 118 9.59 -5.18 9.14
N LEU A 119 8.38 -5.12 8.59
CA LEU A 119 7.93 -5.99 7.51
C LEU A 119 8.78 -5.80 6.26
N THR A 120 9.11 -4.55 5.90
CA THR A 120 9.98 -4.28 4.74
C THR A 120 11.35 -4.93 4.92
N THR A 121 11.94 -4.88 6.11
CA THR A 121 13.24 -5.53 6.40
C THR A 121 13.13 -7.06 6.34
N LEU A 122 12.10 -7.65 6.94
CA LEU A 122 11.88 -9.10 6.93
C LEU A 122 11.60 -9.60 5.51
N TYR A 123 10.64 -8.99 4.81
CA TYR A 123 10.34 -9.37 3.44
C TYR A 123 11.50 -9.08 2.50
N LYS A 124 12.29 -8.01 2.65
CA LYS A 124 13.51 -7.85 1.84
C LYS A 124 14.51 -8.98 2.10
N LYS A 125 14.61 -9.51 3.32
CA LYS A 125 15.49 -10.64 3.66
C LYS A 125 14.99 -11.97 3.08
N TYR A 126 13.67 -12.18 2.99
CA TYR A 126 13.06 -13.42 2.49
C TYR A 126 12.60 -13.39 1.00
N LYS A 127 12.34 -12.22 0.41
CA LYS A 127 12.05 -12.02 -1.04
C LYS A 127 13.31 -11.89 -1.91
N VAL A 128 14.51 -12.07 -1.34
CA VAL A 128 15.68 -12.48 -2.15
C VAL A 128 15.67 -13.99 -2.41
N VAL A 129 14.49 -14.60 -2.52
CA VAL A 129 14.35 -15.68 -3.50
C VAL A 129 14.01 -14.95 -4.78
N GLU A 130 15.04 -14.62 -5.56
CA GLU A 130 14.91 -13.92 -6.84
C GLU A 130 13.91 -14.70 -7.71
N PRO A 131 12.67 -14.22 -7.92
CA PRO A 131 11.60 -15.05 -8.47
C PRO A 131 11.97 -15.58 -9.84
N VAL A 132 12.59 -14.71 -10.65
CA VAL A 132 13.08 -15.07 -11.99
C VAL A 132 14.20 -16.10 -11.92
N LEU A 133 15.13 -16.00 -10.97
CA LEU A 133 16.18 -17.02 -10.84
C LEU A 133 15.66 -18.33 -10.24
N SER A 134 14.65 -18.26 -9.36
CA SER A 134 13.94 -19.43 -8.83
C SER A 134 13.22 -20.17 -9.96
N ASP A 135 12.41 -19.45 -10.75
CA ASP A 135 11.71 -20.00 -11.91
C ASP A 135 12.70 -20.58 -12.94
N LEU A 136 13.82 -19.90 -13.19
CA LEU A 136 14.88 -20.41 -14.08
C LEU A 136 15.53 -21.69 -13.54
N ASN A 137 15.79 -21.77 -12.22
CA ASN A 137 16.35 -22.97 -11.61
C ASN A 137 15.38 -24.15 -11.70
N GLU A 138 14.08 -23.94 -11.48
CA GLU A 138 13.06 -24.97 -11.68
C GLU A 138 13.03 -25.46 -13.14
N VAL A 139 13.14 -24.55 -14.12
CA VAL A 139 13.22 -24.92 -15.54
C VAL A 139 14.50 -25.70 -15.85
N ILE A 140 15.64 -25.31 -15.27
CA ILE A 140 16.90 -26.05 -15.40
C ILE A 140 16.74 -27.47 -14.85
N GLU A 141 16.11 -27.65 -13.68
CA GLU A 141 15.85 -28.98 -13.12
C GLU A 141 14.94 -29.83 -14.03
N ILE A 142 13.90 -29.23 -14.60
CA ILE A 142 13.01 -29.92 -15.55
C ILE A 142 13.80 -30.37 -16.80
N VAL A 143 14.64 -29.50 -17.34
CA VAL A 143 15.49 -29.81 -18.50
C VAL A 143 16.50 -30.90 -18.17
N GLU A 144 17.09 -30.85 -16.97
CA GLU A 144 18.07 -31.84 -16.52
C GLU A 144 17.45 -33.22 -16.34
N ASN A 145 16.23 -33.29 -15.82
CA ASN A 145 15.57 -34.55 -15.46
C ASN A 145 14.69 -35.16 -16.56
N LYS A 146 14.10 -34.35 -17.45
CA LYS A 146 13.12 -34.83 -18.45
C LYS A 146 13.67 -34.95 -19.87
N ILE A 147 14.76 -34.28 -20.20
CA ILE A 147 15.32 -34.32 -21.57
C ILE A 147 16.45 -35.35 -21.64
N VAL A 148 16.19 -36.43 -22.39
CA VAL A 148 17.12 -37.56 -22.54
C VAL A 148 18.20 -37.26 -23.59
N GLU A 149 17.88 -36.45 -24.60
CA GLU A 149 18.77 -36.19 -25.73
C GLU A 149 19.85 -35.13 -25.37
N PRO A 150 21.15 -35.49 -25.36
CA PRO A 150 22.20 -34.67 -24.76
C PRO A 150 22.51 -33.39 -25.56
N GLU A 151 22.32 -33.42 -26.88
CA GLU A 151 22.53 -32.27 -27.76
C GLU A 151 21.50 -31.16 -27.49
N ILE A 152 20.21 -31.53 -27.45
CA ILE A 152 19.10 -30.60 -27.16
C ILE A 152 19.21 -30.05 -25.74
N LYS A 153 19.53 -30.91 -24.78
CA LYS A 153 19.74 -30.52 -23.38
C LYS A 153 20.82 -29.45 -23.24
N ARG A 154 21.96 -29.63 -23.92
CA ARG A 154 23.06 -28.65 -23.93
C ARG A 154 22.66 -27.34 -24.58
N GLU A 155 21.89 -27.41 -25.67
CA GLU A 155 21.44 -26.21 -26.39
C GLU A 155 20.48 -25.37 -25.53
N ILE A 156 19.48 -26.00 -24.93
CA ILE A 156 18.51 -25.33 -24.03
C ILE A 156 19.24 -24.73 -22.82
N ARG A 157 20.17 -25.48 -22.23
CA ARG A 157 20.95 -25.00 -21.07
C ARG A 157 21.76 -23.75 -21.41
N LYS A 158 22.39 -23.70 -22.58
CA LYS A 158 23.11 -22.51 -23.05
C LYS A 158 22.20 -21.27 -23.13
N TYR A 159 20.96 -21.43 -23.57
CA TYR A 159 20.00 -20.32 -23.61
C TYR A 159 19.57 -19.89 -22.20
N LEU A 160 19.30 -20.84 -21.30
CA LEU A 160 18.92 -20.55 -19.91
C LEU A 160 20.05 -19.85 -19.14
N ASP A 161 21.29 -20.30 -19.29
CA ASP A 161 22.46 -19.69 -18.66
C ASP A 161 22.66 -18.25 -19.16
N ARG A 162 22.48 -18.02 -20.46
CA ARG A 162 22.55 -16.67 -21.04
C ARG A 162 21.47 -15.74 -20.47
N ILE A 163 20.25 -16.22 -20.31
CA ILE A 163 19.14 -15.44 -19.74
C ILE A 163 19.43 -15.12 -18.27
N SER A 164 19.93 -16.09 -17.51
CA SER A 164 20.33 -15.92 -16.10
C SER A 164 21.40 -14.83 -15.96
N GLU A 165 22.44 -14.86 -16.79
CA GLU A 165 23.50 -13.84 -16.77
C GLU A 165 23.02 -12.45 -17.21
N GLN A 166 22.17 -12.37 -18.24
CA GLN A 166 21.57 -11.11 -18.66
C GLN A 166 20.69 -10.49 -17.56
N TYR A 167 19.93 -11.32 -16.85
CA TYR A 167 19.12 -10.88 -15.72
C TYR A 167 19.99 -10.36 -14.58
N LYS A 168 21.01 -11.11 -14.16
CA LYS A 168 21.97 -10.69 -13.12
C LYS A 168 22.69 -9.38 -13.50
N GLY A 169 23.09 -9.24 -14.76
CA GLY A 169 23.75 -8.03 -15.27
C GLY A 169 22.84 -6.80 -15.25
N SER A 170 21.60 -6.97 -15.70
CA SER A 170 20.58 -5.92 -15.68
C SER A 170 20.24 -5.48 -14.26
N LYS A 171 20.10 -6.45 -13.35
CA LYS A 171 19.85 -6.21 -11.92
C LYS A 171 21.00 -5.45 -11.26
N ARG A 172 22.24 -5.88 -11.49
CA ARG A 172 23.45 -5.22 -10.95
C ARG A 172 23.57 -3.77 -11.42
N SER A 173 23.17 -3.50 -12.66
CA SER A 173 23.13 -2.14 -13.22
C SER A 173 22.01 -1.29 -12.58
N PHE A 174 20.85 -1.90 -12.33
CA PHE A 174 19.73 -1.25 -11.66
C PHE A 174 20.07 -0.90 -10.19
N ASP A 175 20.66 -1.84 -9.45
CA ASP A 175 21.06 -1.63 -8.06
C ASP A 175 22.12 -0.53 -7.92
N LYS A 176 23.13 -0.51 -8.81
CA LYS A 176 24.12 0.59 -8.86
C LYS A 176 23.47 1.95 -9.13
N LYS A 177 22.50 2.01 -10.05
CA LYS A 177 21.77 3.26 -10.34
C LYS A 177 20.96 3.71 -9.14
N CYS A 178 20.24 2.81 -8.48
CA CYS A 178 19.48 3.12 -7.26
C CYS A 178 20.39 3.62 -6.12
N GLN A 179 21.56 3.01 -5.93
CA GLN A 179 22.51 3.37 -4.89
C GLN A 179 23.12 4.76 -5.14
N CYS A 180 23.52 5.04 -6.39
CA CYS A 180 23.99 6.36 -6.80
C CYS A 180 22.91 7.45 -6.64
N TRP A 181 21.64 7.12 -6.94
CA TRP A 181 20.51 8.04 -6.72
C TRP A 181 20.23 8.31 -5.24
N ALA A 182 20.40 7.32 -4.37
CA ALA A 182 20.24 7.48 -2.93
C ALA A 182 21.34 8.36 -2.32
N GLU A 183 22.58 8.19 -2.76
CA GLU A 183 23.72 9.02 -2.34
C GLU A 183 23.58 10.47 -2.84
N PHE A 184 23.14 10.67 -4.09
CA PHE A 184 22.91 12.02 -4.63
C PHE A 184 21.81 12.79 -3.90
N LYS A 185 20.77 12.10 -3.42
CA LYS A 185 19.74 12.71 -2.58
C LYS A 185 20.24 13.05 -1.17
N CYS A 186 21.17 12.29 -0.60
CA CYS A 186 21.74 12.59 0.73
C CYS A 186 22.74 13.76 0.71
N CYS A 187 23.45 14.00 -0.41
CA CYS A 187 24.38 15.13 -0.53
C CYS A 187 23.71 16.50 -0.79
N ASN A 188 22.44 16.51 -1.21
CA ASN A 188 21.70 17.74 -1.57
C ASN A 188 20.62 18.12 -0.54
N SER A 189 20.71 17.59 0.67
CA SER A 189 19.83 17.85 1.82
C SER A 189 20.66 18.08 3.07
#